data_AF-A0A5N7BQ78-F1
#
_entry.id   AF-A0A5N7BQ78-F1
#
_cell.length_a   1.000
_cell.length_b   1.000
_cell.length_c   1.000
_cell.angle_alpha   90.00
_cell.angle_beta   90.00
_cell.angle_gamma   90.00
#
_symmetry.space_group_name_H-M   'P 1'
#
loop_
_entity.id
_entity.type
_entity.pdbx_description
1 polymer ?
#
loop_
_entity_poly.entity_id
_entity_poly.type
_entity_poly.pdbx_seq_one_letter_code
_entity_poly.pdbx_strand_id
1 'polypeptide(L)'
;MKFKLKPLALGLLAAAQTATSLRFVMYVDEYHTQNLPTGTQTNGITHAVMAFAKSTLFTSDPPQKWTPFEPVDTFRNRFGKDAKVTVAIGGWGDTSGFSEGAKDEASRTRYAKNVRAFVDEFGLDGV
;
A
#
# COMPACT_ATOMS: atom_id res chain seq x y z
N MET A 1 -2.24 23.53 -50.54
CA MET A 1 -3.11 22.72 -49.65
C MET A 1 -2.37 22.52 -48.32
N LYS A 2 -2.73 23.22 -47.24
CA LYS A 2 -2.05 23.09 -45.93
C LYS A 2 -2.69 21.95 -45.15
N PHE A 3 -1.99 20.82 -45.04
CA PHE A 3 -2.45 19.67 -44.26
C PHE A 3 -2.51 20.03 -42.77
N LYS A 4 -3.72 19.95 -42.18
CA LYS A 4 -3.94 20.08 -40.73
C LYS A 4 -3.42 18.81 -40.03
N LEU A 5 -2.12 18.72 -39.77
CA LEU A 5 -1.51 17.60 -39.01
C LEU A 5 -1.75 17.70 -37.49
N LYS A 6 -2.06 18.89 -36.96
CA LYS A 6 -2.18 19.16 -35.51
C LYS A 6 -3.28 18.41 -34.76
N PRO A 7 -4.51 18.20 -35.28
CA PRO A 7 -5.57 17.56 -34.50
C PRO A 7 -5.35 16.06 -34.31
N LEU A 8 -4.67 15.39 -35.26
CA LEU A 8 -4.42 13.95 -35.18
C LEU A 8 -3.33 13.61 -34.14
N ALA A 9 -2.27 14.43 -34.08
CA ALA A 9 -1.21 14.28 -33.08
C ALA A 9 -1.71 14.52 -31.64
N LEU A 10 -2.63 15.50 -31.44
CA LEU A 10 -3.28 15.70 -30.15
C LEU A 10 -4.19 14.52 -29.76
N GLY A 11 -4.92 13.94 -30.72
CA GLY A 11 -5.79 12.78 -30.48
C GLY A 11 -5.01 11.52 -30.06
N LEU A 12 -3.83 11.28 -30.66
CA LEU A 12 -2.96 10.16 -30.30
C LEU A 12 -2.31 10.31 -28.92
N LEU A 13 -1.92 11.53 -28.52
CA LEU A 13 -1.45 11.78 -27.14
C LEU A 13 -2.56 11.60 -26.09
N ALA A 14 -3.80 12.00 -26.40
CA ALA A 14 -4.93 11.82 -25.51
C ALA A 14 -5.32 10.33 -25.36
N ALA A 15 -5.28 9.55 -26.44
CA ALA A 15 -5.53 8.11 -26.40
C ALA A 15 -4.41 7.33 -25.64
N ALA A 16 -3.16 7.79 -25.74
CA ALA A 16 -2.05 7.22 -24.97
C ALA A 16 -2.17 7.48 -23.46
N GLN A 17 -2.80 8.59 -23.04
CA GLN A 17 -3.05 8.90 -21.63
C GLN A 17 -4.19 8.10 -20.99
N THR A 18 -5.04 7.46 -21.80
CA THR A 18 -6.17 6.64 -21.29
C THR A 18 -5.81 5.18 -21.02
N ALA A 19 -4.56 4.75 -21.24
CA ALA A 19 -4.10 3.46 -20.78
C ALA A 19 -3.99 3.50 -19.25
N THR A 20 -5.01 2.99 -18.55
CA THR A 20 -4.91 2.69 -17.12
C THR A 20 -3.70 1.76 -16.95
N SER A 21 -2.62 2.27 -16.34
CA SER A 21 -1.45 1.44 -16.04
C SER A 21 -1.90 0.24 -15.20
N LEU A 22 -1.57 -0.97 -15.65
CA LEU A 22 -1.88 -2.19 -14.92
C LEU A 22 -1.19 -2.15 -13.55
N ARG A 23 -1.91 -2.57 -12.50
CA ARG A 23 -1.35 -2.68 -11.16
C ARG A 23 -0.91 -4.13 -10.91
N PHE A 24 0.38 -4.32 -10.71
CA PHE A 24 0.97 -5.55 -10.19
C PHE A 24 1.19 -5.38 -8.70
N VAL A 25 0.37 -6.07 -7.89
CA VAL A 25 0.36 -6.01 -6.43
C VAL A 25 1.01 -7.28 -5.89
N MET A 26 2.06 -7.13 -5.09
CA MET A 26 2.79 -8.25 -4.47
C MET A 26 2.66 -8.16 -2.95
N TYR A 27 2.26 -9.26 -2.32
CA TYR A 27 2.29 -9.39 -0.86
C TYR A 27 3.61 -10.03 -0.44
N VAL A 28 4.14 -9.58 0.69
CA VAL A 28 5.24 -10.23 1.41
C VAL A 28 4.84 -10.33 2.88
N ASP A 29 4.66 -11.55 3.35
CA ASP A 29 4.20 -11.81 4.71
C ASP A 29 5.34 -12.03 5.71
N GLU A 30 5.03 -11.78 6.97
CA GLU A 30 5.94 -11.88 8.11
C GLU A 30 6.39 -13.31 8.42
N TYR A 31 5.78 -14.34 7.81
CA TYR A 31 6.10 -15.75 8.04
C TYR A 31 7.17 -16.28 7.07
N HIS A 32 7.32 -15.66 5.90
CA HIS A 32 8.22 -16.11 4.81
C HIS A 32 9.29 -15.07 4.46
N THR A 33 10.18 -14.76 5.40
CA THR A 33 11.14 -13.64 5.29
C THR A 33 12.53 -14.01 4.76
N GLN A 34 12.75 -15.29 4.40
CA GLN A 34 14.04 -15.78 3.91
C GLN A 34 14.15 -15.67 2.39
N ASN A 35 15.33 -15.30 1.89
CA ASN A 35 15.64 -15.23 0.45
C ASN A 35 14.65 -14.37 -0.36
N LEU A 36 14.12 -13.31 0.24
CA LEU A 36 13.20 -12.38 -0.43
C LEU A 36 13.84 -11.77 -1.69
N PRO A 37 13.06 -11.56 -2.77
CA PRO A 37 13.57 -11.01 -4.01
C PRO A 37 14.09 -9.58 -3.82
N THR A 38 14.99 -9.19 -4.71
CA THR A 38 15.62 -7.86 -4.72
C THR A 38 15.24 -7.09 -5.99
N GLY A 39 15.56 -5.79 -6.05
CA GLY A 39 15.04 -4.85 -7.06
C GLY A 39 15.02 -5.35 -8.51
N THR A 40 16.04 -6.07 -8.97
CA THR A 40 16.06 -6.60 -10.35
C THR A 40 14.94 -7.60 -10.63
N GLN A 41 14.52 -8.38 -9.63
CA GLN A 41 13.46 -9.39 -9.71
C GLN A 41 12.07 -8.79 -9.53
N THR A 42 11.96 -7.60 -8.95
CA THR A 42 10.70 -6.95 -8.55
C THR A 42 10.41 -5.65 -9.33
N ASN A 43 11.24 -5.26 -10.30
CA ASN A 43 11.13 -4.00 -11.04
C ASN A 43 9.74 -3.77 -11.71
N GLY A 44 8.99 -4.83 -12.01
CA GLY A 44 7.64 -4.73 -12.58
C GLY A 44 6.50 -4.58 -11.56
N ILE A 45 6.81 -4.69 -10.26
CA ILE A 45 5.83 -4.57 -9.20
C ILE A 45 5.50 -3.10 -8.96
N THR A 46 4.21 -2.78 -8.99
CA THR A 46 3.71 -1.42 -8.83
C THR A 46 3.27 -1.11 -7.41
N HIS A 47 2.86 -2.14 -6.66
CA HIS A 47 2.43 -2.04 -5.28
C HIS A 47 2.99 -3.23 -4.50
N ALA A 48 3.70 -2.94 -3.42
CA ALA A 48 4.24 -3.90 -2.50
C ALA A 48 3.49 -3.79 -1.16
N VAL A 49 2.95 -4.90 -0.70
CA VAL A 49 2.12 -4.96 0.51
C VAL A 49 2.89 -5.71 1.58
N MET A 50 3.29 -5.02 2.64
CA MET A 50 3.87 -5.63 3.83
C MET A 50 2.74 -6.24 4.67
N ALA A 51 2.80 -7.55 4.88
CA ALA A 51 1.79 -8.29 5.64
C ALA A 51 2.43 -8.87 6.93
N PHE A 52 1.88 -8.72 8.13
CA PHE A 52 0.65 -8.00 8.51
C PHE A 52 0.90 -7.03 9.66
N ALA A 53 0.10 -5.96 9.70
CA ALA A 53 -0.14 -5.19 10.93
C ALA A 53 -1.36 -5.77 11.65
N LYS A 54 -1.28 -5.96 12.97
CA LYS A 54 -2.40 -6.55 13.72
C LYS A 54 -3.64 -5.67 13.68
N SER A 55 -4.82 -6.26 13.52
CA SER A 55 -6.10 -5.54 13.41
C SER A 55 -6.41 -4.72 14.66
N THR A 56 -5.94 -5.16 15.83
CA THR A 56 -6.18 -4.52 17.14
C THR A 56 -5.29 -3.30 17.41
N LEU A 57 -4.28 -3.03 16.57
CA LEU A 57 -3.34 -1.93 16.81
C LEU A 57 -4.04 -0.56 16.88
N PHE A 58 -5.18 -0.45 16.21
CA PHE A 58 -5.89 0.80 15.97
C PHE A 58 -7.13 0.97 16.85
N THR A 59 -7.40 0.06 17.80
CA THR A 59 -8.65 0.06 18.58
C THR A 59 -8.60 0.86 19.88
N SER A 60 -7.42 1.31 20.33
CA SER A 60 -7.20 2.09 21.56
C SER A 60 -6.68 3.52 21.28
N ASP A 61 -6.73 4.41 22.28
CA ASP A 61 -6.06 5.72 22.26
C ASP A 61 -5.25 5.87 23.57
N PRO A 62 -3.89 5.86 23.54
CA PRO A 62 -3.06 5.82 22.34
C PRO A 62 -3.13 4.48 21.58
N PRO A 63 -2.84 4.45 20.27
CA PRO A 63 -2.75 3.21 19.51
C PRO A 63 -1.60 2.33 20.01
N GLN A 64 -1.72 1.02 19.78
CA GLN A 64 -0.64 0.09 20.08
C GLN A 64 0.50 0.27 19.06
N LYS A 65 1.74 0.01 19.49
CA LYS A 65 2.91 0.11 18.61
C LYS A 65 3.00 -1.10 17.69
N TRP A 66 3.36 -0.86 16.44
CA TRP A 66 3.72 -1.90 15.48
C TRP A 66 5.22 -2.08 15.40
N THR A 67 5.66 -3.33 15.27
CA THR A 67 7.03 -3.67 14.93
C THR A 67 6.97 -4.49 13.65
N PRO A 68 7.38 -3.95 12.50
CA PRO A 68 7.40 -4.72 11.26
C PRO A 68 8.49 -5.80 11.31
N PHE A 69 8.35 -6.86 10.51
CA PHE A 69 9.34 -7.94 10.43
C PHE A 69 10.69 -7.48 9.84
N GLU A 70 10.70 -6.36 9.13
CA GLU A 70 11.88 -5.62 8.73
C GLU A 70 11.57 -4.11 8.65
N PRO A 71 12.57 -3.22 8.69
CA PRO A 71 12.32 -1.78 8.52
C PRO A 71 11.62 -1.48 7.19
N VAL A 72 10.64 -0.57 7.21
CA VAL A 72 9.85 -0.21 6.01
C VAL A 72 10.73 0.33 4.87
N ASP A 73 11.81 1.05 5.19
CA ASP A 73 12.78 1.51 4.19
C ASP A 73 13.53 0.35 3.53
N THR A 74 13.90 -0.68 4.30
CA THR A 74 14.52 -1.90 3.77
C THR A 74 13.56 -2.61 2.83
N PHE A 75 12.29 -2.76 3.23
CA PHE A 75 11.25 -3.34 2.40
C PHE A 75 11.02 -2.55 1.10
N ARG A 76 10.92 -1.22 1.19
CA ARG A 76 10.74 -0.32 0.04
C ARG A 76 11.87 -0.47 -0.99
N ASN A 77 13.11 -0.59 -0.53
CA ASN A 77 14.29 -0.76 -1.39
C ASN A 77 14.34 -2.10 -2.13
N ARG A 78 13.45 -3.05 -1.80
CA ARG A 78 13.30 -4.29 -2.57
C ARG A 78 12.56 -4.08 -3.87
N PHE A 79 11.86 -2.97 -4.06
CA PHE A 79 10.99 -2.70 -5.20
C PHE A 79 11.49 -1.51 -6.04
N GLY A 80 10.88 -1.31 -7.21
CA GLY A 80 11.16 -0.12 -8.02
C GLY A 80 10.84 1.17 -7.27
N LYS A 81 11.61 2.24 -7.52
CA LYS A 81 11.48 3.54 -6.84
C LYS A 81 10.07 4.15 -6.86
N ASP A 82 9.28 3.85 -7.88
CA ASP A 82 7.93 4.40 -8.06
C ASP A 82 6.85 3.45 -7.51
N ALA A 83 7.22 2.28 -7.01
CA ALA A 83 6.30 1.33 -6.41
C ALA A 83 5.73 1.87 -5.11
N LYS A 84 4.42 1.66 -4.92
CA LYS A 84 3.72 2.03 -3.70
C LYS A 84 3.93 0.97 -2.64
N VAL A 85 4.30 1.37 -1.43
CA VAL A 85 4.48 0.46 -0.30
C VAL A 85 3.32 0.65 0.65
N THR A 86 2.47 -0.37 0.77
CA THR A 86 1.32 -0.37 1.69
C THR A 86 1.48 -1.45 2.75
N VAL A 87 0.65 -1.42 3.79
CA VAL A 87 0.56 -2.50 4.77
C VAL A 87 -0.76 -3.25 4.59
N ALA A 88 -0.79 -4.54 4.86
CA ALA A 88 -2.04 -5.27 5.06
C ALA A 88 -2.34 -5.36 6.55
N ILE A 89 -3.54 -4.90 6.96
CA ILE A 89 -4.01 -5.03 8.34
C ILE A 89 -4.81 -6.34 8.48
N GLY A 90 -4.54 -7.10 9.54
CA GLY A 90 -5.27 -8.33 9.86
C GLY A 90 -4.69 -9.57 9.19
N GLY A 91 -5.47 -10.19 8.30
CA GLY A 91 -5.18 -11.49 7.70
C GLY A 91 -6.30 -12.50 7.97
N TRP A 92 -6.11 -13.76 7.59
CA TRP A 92 -7.18 -14.77 7.65
C TRP A 92 -7.82 -14.93 9.04
N GLY A 93 -6.99 -14.95 10.10
CA GLY A 93 -7.46 -15.17 11.48
C GLY A 93 -7.54 -13.91 12.35
N ASP A 94 -6.94 -12.80 11.92
CA ASP A 94 -6.85 -11.59 12.73
C ASP A 94 -7.95 -10.58 12.33
N THR A 95 -9.12 -10.74 12.96
CA THR A 95 -10.34 -9.98 12.62
C THR A 95 -10.98 -9.25 13.79
N SER A 96 -10.51 -9.47 15.03
CA SER A 96 -11.14 -8.92 16.23
C SER A 96 -11.12 -7.38 16.23
N GLY A 97 -10.00 -6.79 15.81
CA GLY A 97 -9.85 -5.34 15.77
C GLY A 97 -10.76 -4.67 14.73
N PHE A 98 -11.16 -5.38 13.66
CA PHE A 98 -12.14 -4.86 12.71
C PHE A 98 -13.54 -4.79 13.33
N SER A 99 -13.95 -5.82 14.07
CA SER A 99 -15.24 -5.81 14.77
C SER A 99 -15.30 -4.72 15.84
N GLU A 100 -14.22 -4.55 16.61
CA GLU A 100 -14.10 -3.47 17.59
C GLU A 100 -14.08 -2.09 16.93
N GLY A 101 -13.31 -1.93 15.84
CA GLY A 101 -13.16 -0.67 15.13
C GLY A 101 -14.44 -0.24 14.39
N ALA A 102 -15.20 -1.18 13.84
CA ALA A 102 -16.39 -0.86 13.05
C ALA A 102 -17.67 -0.64 13.89
N LYS A 103 -17.66 -1.05 15.17
CA LYS A 103 -18.82 -1.15 16.06
C LYS A 103 -19.74 0.07 16.08
N ASP A 104 -19.19 1.27 16.26
CA ASP A 104 -19.95 2.52 16.36
C ASP A 104 -19.17 3.70 15.75
N GLU A 105 -19.79 4.88 15.72
CA GLU A 105 -19.17 6.08 15.12
C GLU A 105 -17.88 6.48 15.83
N ALA A 106 -17.84 6.37 17.16
CA ALA A 106 -16.67 6.72 17.95
C ALA A 106 -15.52 5.73 17.69
N SER A 107 -15.82 4.42 17.61
CA SER A 107 -14.82 3.40 17.29
C SER A 107 -14.28 3.55 15.87
N ARG A 108 -15.14 3.81 14.87
CA ARG A 108 -14.73 3.99 13.47
C ARG A 108 -13.83 5.21 13.31
N THR A 109 -14.21 6.32 13.95
CA THR A 109 -13.43 7.56 13.91
C THR A 109 -12.04 7.35 14.52
N ARG A 110 -11.97 6.67 15.67
CA ARG A 110 -10.69 6.35 16.33
C ARG A 110 -9.84 5.42 15.48
N TYR A 111 -10.42 4.35 14.93
CA TYR A 111 -9.71 3.39 14.09
C TYR A 111 -9.10 4.09 12.87
N ALA A 112 -9.88 4.90 12.15
CA ALA A 112 -9.40 5.65 10.98
C ALA A 112 -8.31 6.67 11.33
N LYS A 113 -8.46 7.41 12.44
CA LYS A 113 -7.44 8.34 12.95
C LYS A 113 -6.12 7.61 13.24
N ASN A 114 -6.19 6.48 13.91
CA ASN A 114 -5.02 5.68 14.28
C ASN A 114 -4.34 5.05 13.06
N VAL A 115 -5.13 4.54 12.09
CA VAL A 115 -4.59 4.05 10.81
C VAL A 115 -3.86 5.15 10.06
N ARG A 116 -4.42 6.38 10.02
CA ARG A 116 -3.75 7.51 9.38
C ARG A 116 -2.43 7.87 10.08
N ALA A 117 -2.44 7.95 11.41
CA ALA A 117 -1.23 8.24 12.17
C ALA A 117 -0.14 7.18 11.94
N PHE A 118 -0.54 5.92 11.87
CA PHE A 118 0.34 4.80 11.56
C PHE A 118 0.94 4.89 10.15
N VAL A 119 0.14 5.20 9.13
CA VAL A 119 0.63 5.40 7.75
C VAL A 119 1.67 6.53 7.71
N ASP A 120 1.39 7.65 8.39
CA ASP A 120 2.30 8.80 8.45
C ASP A 120 3.60 8.47 9.23
N GLU A 121 3.51 7.73 10.34
CA GLU A 121 4.65 7.32 11.18
C GLU A 121 5.67 6.47 10.42
N PHE A 122 5.18 5.52 9.61
CA PHE A 122 6.03 4.58 8.89
C PHE A 122 6.31 4.98 7.43
N GLY A 123 5.80 6.13 6.97
CA GLY A 123 5.98 6.60 5.60
C GLY A 123 5.40 5.63 4.56
N LEU A 124 4.27 5.01 4.88
CA LEU A 124 3.55 4.10 3.98
C LEU A 124 2.73 4.90 2.96
N ASP A 125 2.52 4.32 1.78
CA ASP A 125 1.68 4.89 0.72
C ASP A 125 0.18 4.55 0.92
N GLY A 126 -0.16 3.71 1.91
CA GLY A 126 -1.53 3.33 2.23
C GLY A 126 -1.68 2.06 3.09
N VAL A 127 -2.93 1.65 3.28
CA VAL A 127 -3.37 0.37 3.86
C VAL A 127 -4.28 -0.38 2.90
#